data_AF-A0AAE0NK56-F1
#
_entry.id   AF-A0AAE0NK56-F1
#
_cell.length_a   1.000
_cell.length_b   1.000
_cell.length_c   1.000
_cell.angle_alpha   90.00
_cell.angle_beta   90.00
_cell.angle_gamma   90.00
#
_symmetry.space_group_name_H-M   'P 1'
#
loop_
_entity.id
_entity.type
_entity.pdbx_description
1 polymer ?
#
loop_
_entity_poly.entity_id
_entity_poly.type
_entity_poly.pdbx_seq_one_letter_code
_entity_poly.pdbx_strand_id
1 'polypeptide(L)'
;MSGGLVLFETTESVIEVLWDIALAFFIVRIGFIYFAANFATGVALAWLASSSTTTTTTTYLTQLTSTLPVWLLLATASVTAWTRLLVVRYEIPRALGFRLAIGMAGLLFMAGADALVALVLYGQGTLAATLADARADAAAGLALALFALMPLVQMPFERAEGEELSHGHGHGRKSVVDAVPTVNVKERKEAKKTQ
;
A
#
# COMPACT_ATOMS: atom_id res chain seq x y z
N MET A 1 0.57 52.09 0.59
CA MET A 1 0.82 50.85 1.35
C MET A 1 -0.16 49.76 0.89
N SER A 2 0.06 49.16 -0.30
CA SER A 2 -0.84 48.14 -0.86
C SER A 2 -0.12 46.96 -1.53
N GLY A 3 1.22 46.92 -1.50
CA GLY A 3 1.99 45.85 -2.14
C GLY A 3 2.23 44.61 -1.27
N GLY A 4 2.02 44.70 0.05
CA GLY A 4 2.28 43.59 0.97
C GLY A 4 1.24 42.48 0.94
N LEU A 5 -0.04 42.82 0.72
CA LEU A 5 -1.16 41.86 0.84
C LEU A 5 -1.18 40.82 -0.29
N VAL A 6 -0.74 41.21 -1.50
CA VAL A 6 -0.70 40.32 -2.69
C VAL A 6 0.44 39.30 -2.60
N LEU A 7 1.50 39.58 -1.83
CA LEU A 7 2.68 38.72 -1.69
C LEU A 7 2.46 37.57 -0.69
N PHE A 8 1.59 37.76 0.31
CA PHE A 8 1.26 36.70 1.27
C PHE A 8 0.26 35.68 0.71
N GLU A 9 -0.73 36.10 -0.09
CA GLU A 9 -1.64 35.16 -0.79
C GLU A 9 -0.90 34.31 -1.84
N THR A 10 0.08 34.90 -2.55
CA THR A 10 0.88 34.15 -3.53
C THR A 10 1.88 33.21 -2.88
N THR A 11 2.45 33.56 -1.72
CA THR A 11 3.40 32.68 -1.03
C THR A 11 2.71 31.45 -0.44
N GLU A 12 1.53 31.61 0.16
CA GLU A 12 0.73 30.48 0.67
C GLU A 12 0.30 29.54 -0.46
N SER A 13 -0.18 30.11 -1.58
CA SER A 13 -0.55 29.33 -2.77
C SER A 13 0.63 28.56 -3.38
N VAL A 14 1.82 29.17 -3.45
CA VAL A 14 3.02 28.49 -3.97
C VAL A 14 3.47 27.36 -3.05
N ILE A 15 3.38 27.55 -1.73
CA ILE A 15 3.73 26.51 -0.74
C ILE A 15 2.78 25.31 -0.86
N GLU A 16 1.48 25.54 -1.03
CA GLU A 16 0.49 24.47 -1.23
C GLU A 16 0.79 23.65 -2.50
N VAL A 17 1.07 24.32 -3.62
CA VAL A 17 1.44 23.65 -4.87
C VAL A 17 2.73 22.84 -4.72
N LEU A 18 3.75 23.38 -4.05
CA LEU A 18 5.00 22.66 -3.79
C LEU A 18 4.77 21.42 -2.91
N TRP A 19 3.88 21.53 -1.92
CA TRP A 19 3.50 20.41 -1.06
C TRP A 19 2.77 19.31 -1.83
N ASP A 20 1.83 19.67 -2.71
CA ASP A 20 1.11 18.72 -3.55
C ASP A 20 2.05 17.99 -4.52
N ILE A 21 2.99 18.70 -5.14
CA ILE A 21 4.02 18.10 -6.01
C ILE A 21 4.91 17.14 -5.22
N ALA A 22 5.34 17.55 -4.01
CA ALA A 22 6.16 16.70 -3.14
C ALA A 22 5.40 15.43 -2.73
N LEU A 23 4.12 15.56 -2.38
CA LEU A 23 3.24 14.45 -2.03
C LEU A 23 3.01 13.52 -3.23
N ALA A 24 2.76 14.07 -4.42
CA ALA A 24 2.62 13.30 -5.64
C ALA A 24 3.89 12.50 -5.97
N PHE A 25 5.07 13.15 -5.91
CA PHE A 25 6.34 12.46 -6.13
C PHE A 25 6.58 11.35 -5.12
N PHE A 26 6.24 11.58 -3.84
CA PHE A 26 6.35 10.57 -2.80
C PHE A 26 5.46 9.36 -3.08
N ILE A 27 4.20 9.58 -3.46
CA ILE A 27 3.25 8.51 -3.82
C ILE A 27 3.76 7.72 -5.03
N VAL A 28 4.19 8.41 -6.09
CA VAL A 28 4.70 7.77 -7.31
C VAL A 28 5.94 6.94 -7.00
N ARG A 29 6.86 7.45 -6.18
CA ARG A 29 8.07 6.73 -5.77
C ARG A 29 7.75 5.45 -5.00
N ILE A 30 6.86 5.52 -4.02
CA ILE A 30 6.47 4.32 -3.25
C ILE A 30 5.69 3.36 -4.13
N GLY A 31 4.76 3.86 -4.95
CA GLY A 31 4.01 3.07 -5.93
C GLY A 31 4.94 2.33 -6.90
N PHE A 32 6.02 2.96 -7.34
CA PHE A 32 7.02 2.32 -8.19
C PHE A 32 7.79 1.21 -7.44
N ILE A 33 8.21 1.44 -6.20
CA ILE A 33 8.89 0.41 -5.38
C ILE A 33 7.95 -0.77 -5.14
N TYR A 34 6.68 -0.48 -4.84
CA TYR A 34 5.63 -1.48 -4.67
C TYR A 34 5.43 -2.32 -5.93
N PHE A 35 5.30 -1.66 -7.08
CA PHE A 35 5.26 -2.31 -8.38
C PHE A 35 6.50 -3.18 -8.62
N ALA A 36 7.70 -2.62 -8.48
CA ALA A 36 8.95 -3.31 -8.82
C ALA A 36 9.15 -4.58 -7.99
N ALA A 37 8.87 -4.53 -6.68
CA ALA A 37 9.00 -5.67 -5.80
C ALA A 37 8.01 -6.80 -6.17
N ASN A 38 6.76 -6.45 -6.44
CA ASN A 38 5.73 -7.42 -6.84
C ASN A 38 5.96 -7.97 -8.24
N PHE A 39 6.35 -7.13 -9.20
CA PHE A 39 6.67 -7.54 -10.55
C PHE A 39 7.87 -8.49 -10.57
N ALA A 40 8.97 -8.15 -9.88
CA ALA A 40 10.14 -9.02 -9.80
C ALA A 40 9.80 -10.37 -9.14
N THR A 41 9.00 -10.35 -8.07
CA THR A 41 8.56 -11.59 -7.41
C THR A 41 7.63 -12.40 -8.30
N GLY A 42 6.72 -11.74 -9.02
CA GLY A 42 5.82 -12.38 -9.99
C GLY A 42 6.59 -13.03 -11.13
N VAL A 43 7.58 -12.35 -11.70
CA VAL A 43 8.48 -12.92 -12.72
C VAL A 43 9.25 -14.12 -12.17
N ALA A 44 9.78 -14.02 -10.94
CA ALA A 44 10.50 -15.14 -10.30
C ALA A 44 9.57 -16.34 -10.07
N LEU A 45 8.35 -16.12 -9.58
CA LEU A 45 7.36 -17.18 -9.40
C LEU A 45 6.92 -17.80 -10.73
N ALA A 46 6.69 -16.99 -11.76
CA ALA A 46 6.35 -17.48 -13.10
C ALA A 46 7.50 -18.31 -13.70
N TRP A 47 8.75 -17.87 -13.54
CA TRP A 47 9.92 -18.61 -13.96
C TRP A 47 10.03 -19.95 -13.22
N LEU A 48 9.88 -19.97 -11.89
CA LEU A 48 9.88 -21.19 -11.09
C LEU A 48 8.75 -22.16 -11.50
N ALA A 49 7.53 -21.66 -11.71
CA ALA A 49 6.39 -22.45 -12.17
C ALA A 49 6.64 -23.06 -13.56
N SER A 50 7.21 -22.29 -14.49
CA SER A 50 7.55 -22.79 -15.82
C SER A 50 8.61 -23.90 -15.76
N SER A 51 9.65 -23.74 -14.92
CA SER A 51 10.72 -24.74 -14.74
C SER A 51 10.22 -26.04 -14.09
N SER A 52 9.21 -25.94 -13.22
CA SER A 52 8.62 -27.09 -12.51
C SER A 52 7.69 -27.94 -13.38
N THR A 53 7.24 -27.42 -14.52
CA THR A 53 6.27 -28.12 -15.39
C THR A 53 6.92 -29.27 -16.19
N THR A 54 8.25 -29.37 -16.22
CA THR A 54 8.97 -30.37 -17.02
C THR A 54 8.99 -31.78 -16.39
N THR A 55 8.53 -31.99 -15.15
CA THR A 55 8.70 -33.27 -14.44
C THR A 55 7.42 -34.10 -14.24
N THR A 56 6.23 -33.58 -14.56
CA THR A 56 4.97 -34.24 -14.13
C THR A 56 4.12 -34.70 -15.31
N THR A 57 4.50 -35.83 -15.91
CA THR A 57 3.63 -36.64 -16.76
C THR A 57 2.57 -37.31 -15.89
N THR A 58 1.51 -36.61 -15.48
CA THR A 58 0.37 -37.27 -14.80
C THR A 58 -0.90 -36.44 -14.88
N THR A 59 -1.83 -36.95 -15.69
CA THR A 59 -3.30 -36.80 -15.61
C THR A 59 -3.84 -35.39 -15.30
N TYR A 60 -4.31 -34.72 -16.35
CA TYR A 60 -4.92 -33.37 -16.38
C TYR A 60 -5.96 -33.07 -15.29
N LEU A 61 -6.62 -34.06 -14.69
CA LEU A 61 -7.66 -33.87 -13.66
C LEU A 61 -7.11 -33.71 -12.23
N THR A 62 -5.91 -34.22 -11.93
CA THR A 62 -5.25 -34.12 -10.61
C THR A 62 -4.35 -32.89 -10.47
N GLN A 63 -3.99 -32.28 -11.61
CA GLN A 63 -3.08 -31.13 -11.66
C GLN A 63 -3.79 -29.81 -11.30
N LEU A 64 -5.07 -29.65 -11.70
CA LEU A 64 -5.91 -28.49 -11.35
C LEU A 64 -6.18 -28.37 -9.85
N THR A 65 -6.20 -29.48 -9.11
CA THR A 65 -6.59 -29.51 -7.69
C THR A 65 -5.42 -29.35 -6.71
N SER A 66 -4.16 -29.61 -7.13
CA SER A 66 -3.03 -29.68 -6.19
C SER A 66 -2.00 -28.54 -6.30
N THR A 67 -1.79 -27.96 -7.49
CA THR A 67 -0.67 -27.01 -7.72
C THR A 67 -1.11 -25.56 -7.91
N LEU A 68 -2.23 -25.34 -8.59
CA LEU A 68 -2.81 -24.02 -8.82
C LEU A 68 -3.10 -23.22 -7.54
N PRO A 69 -3.69 -23.80 -6.47
CA PRO A 69 -3.88 -23.08 -5.21
C PRO A 69 -2.56 -22.70 -4.55
N VAL A 70 -1.49 -23.49 -4.69
CA VAL A 70 -0.18 -23.19 -4.07
C VAL A 70 0.46 -21.95 -4.70
N TRP A 71 0.48 -21.85 -6.03
CA TRP A 71 1.03 -20.68 -6.71
C TRP A 71 0.24 -19.41 -6.44
N LEU A 72 -1.10 -19.53 -6.34
CA LEU A 72 -1.96 -18.40 -6.00
C LEU A 72 -1.77 -17.94 -4.55
N LEU A 73 -1.57 -18.88 -3.62
CA LEU A 73 -1.21 -18.58 -2.24
C LEU A 73 0.17 -17.91 -2.14
N LEU A 74 1.17 -18.38 -2.89
CA LEU A 74 2.50 -17.75 -2.92
C LEU A 74 2.45 -16.34 -3.52
N ALA A 75 1.70 -16.16 -4.61
CA ALA A 75 1.51 -14.85 -5.21
C ALA A 75 0.83 -13.90 -4.23
N THR A 76 -0.31 -14.29 -3.65
CA THR A 76 -1.01 -13.45 -2.66
C THR A 76 -0.18 -13.17 -1.41
N ALA A 77 0.56 -14.17 -0.90
CA ALA A 77 1.47 -14.01 0.23
C ALA A 77 2.65 -13.08 -0.08
N SER A 78 3.14 -13.08 -1.32
CA SER A 78 4.18 -12.13 -1.72
C SER A 78 3.65 -10.70 -1.74
N VAL A 79 2.46 -10.48 -2.30
CA VAL A 79 1.82 -9.16 -2.33
C VAL A 79 1.52 -8.68 -0.91
N THR A 80 1.02 -9.56 -0.03
CA THR A 80 0.79 -9.19 1.38
C THR A 80 2.10 -8.78 2.08
N ALA A 81 3.16 -9.57 1.90
CA ALA A 81 4.45 -9.35 2.55
C ALA A 81 5.09 -8.03 2.10
N TRP A 82 5.12 -7.76 0.79
CA TRP A 82 5.68 -6.52 0.26
C TRP A 82 4.89 -5.29 0.68
N THR A 83 3.55 -5.37 0.65
CA THR A 83 2.69 -4.28 1.11
C THR A 83 2.99 -3.95 2.58
N ARG A 84 3.07 -4.97 3.45
CA ARG A 84 3.36 -4.79 4.87
C ARG A 84 4.75 -4.22 5.10
N LEU A 85 5.76 -4.75 4.41
CA LEU A 85 7.14 -4.26 4.51
C LEU A 85 7.23 -2.78 4.16
N LEU A 86 6.55 -2.33 3.11
CA LEU A 86 6.55 -0.93 2.71
C LEU A 86 5.82 -0.03 3.72
N VAL A 87 4.67 -0.46 4.23
CA VAL A 87 3.94 0.28 5.26
C VAL A 87 4.81 0.50 6.49
N VAL A 88 5.48 -0.54 6.98
CA VAL A 88 6.35 -0.46 8.15
C VAL A 88 7.60 0.37 7.85
N ARG A 89 8.25 0.16 6.70
CA ARG A 89 9.55 0.79 6.41
C ARG A 89 9.45 2.27 6.07
N TYR A 90 8.37 2.68 5.43
CA TYR A 90 8.13 4.06 5.00
C TYR A 90 7.09 4.78 5.88
N GLU A 91 6.66 4.15 6.98
CA GLU A 91 5.70 4.70 7.95
C GLU A 91 4.46 5.30 7.25
N ILE A 92 3.93 4.55 6.29
CA ILE A 92 2.86 5.03 5.40
C ILE A 92 1.63 5.37 6.26
N PRO A 93 1.12 6.61 6.22
CA PRO A 93 0.01 7.03 7.03
C PRO A 93 -1.23 6.17 6.76
N ARG A 94 -2.02 5.94 7.81
CA ARG A 94 -3.26 5.15 7.77
C ARG A 94 -4.42 5.98 7.22
N ALA A 95 -4.20 6.62 6.07
CA ALA A 95 -5.19 7.41 5.36
C ALA A 95 -5.66 6.65 4.10
N LEU A 96 -6.98 6.48 3.96
CA LEU A 96 -7.63 5.78 2.85
C LEU A 96 -7.13 6.26 1.48
N GLY A 97 -7.18 7.57 1.25
CA GLY A 97 -6.77 8.17 -0.02
C GLY A 97 -5.30 7.94 -0.34
N PHE A 98 -4.43 7.99 0.67
CA PHE A 98 -2.99 7.81 0.47
C PHE A 98 -2.63 6.38 0.07
N ARG A 99 -3.24 5.39 0.73
CA ARG A 99 -3.02 3.97 0.41
C ARG A 99 -3.61 3.58 -0.92
N LEU A 100 -4.79 4.11 -1.25
CA LEU A 100 -5.39 3.93 -2.56
C LEU A 100 -4.49 4.54 -3.64
N ALA A 101 -3.96 5.74 -3.44
CA ALA A 101 -3.12 6.40 -4.41
C ALA A 101 -1.83 5.61 -4.70
N ILE A 102 -1.20 5.03 -3.67
CA ILE A 102 -0.03 4.15 -3.84
C ILE A 102 -0.39 2.89 -4.63
N GLY A 103 -1.50 2.23 -4.27
CA GLY A 103 -1.98 1.04 -4.96
C GLY A 103 -2.33 1.31 -6.42
N MET A 104 -3.00 2.44 -6.69
CA MET A 104 -3.35 2.89 -8.04
C MET A 104 -2.11 3.27 -8.86
N ALA A 105 -1.14 3.96 -8.27
CA ALA A 105 0.13 4.26 -8.93
C ALA A 105 0.86 2.95 -9.30
N GLY A 106 0.90 1.98 -8.38
CA GLY A 106 1.43 0.65 -8.67
C GLY A 106 0.69 -0.06 -9.80
N LEU A 107 -0.65 0.02 -9.83
CA LEU A 107 -1.47 -0.56 -10.90
C LEU A 107 -1.17 0.08 -12.26
N LEU A 108 -0.97 1.40 -12.34
CA LEU A 108 -0.60 2.06 -13.58
C LEU A 108 0.76 1.57 -14.10
N PHE A 109 1.75 1.38 -13.21
CA PHE A 109 3.03 0.79 -13.61
C PHE A 109 2.87 -0.67 -14.06
N MET A 110 2.05 -1.45 -13.36
CA MET A 110 1.79 -2.85 -13.74
C MET A 110 1.09 -2.96 -15.10
N ALA A 111 0.07 -2.14 -15.34
CA ALA A 111 -0.61 -2.05 -16.64
C ALA A 111 0.34 -1.57 -17.75
N GLY A 112 1.24 -0.63 -17.44
CA GLY A 112 2.30 -0.20 -18.37
C GLY A 112 3.27 -1.34 -18.70
N ALA A 113 3.68 -2.14 -17.71
CA ALA A 113 4.53 -3.30 -17.94
C ALA A 113 3.82 -4.37 -18.78
N ASP A 114 2.54 -4.63 -18.52
CA ASP A 114 1.72 -5.56 -19.29
C ASP A 114 1.57 -5.11 -20.75
N ALA A 115 1.30 -3.82 -20.99
CA ALA A 115 1.26 -3.24 -22.33
C ALA A 115 2.60 -3.36 -23.08
N LEU A 116 3.73 -3.20 -22.37
CA LEU A 116 5.06 -3.40 -22.95
C LEU A 116 5.30 -4.87 -23.33
N VAL A 117 4.90 -5.81 -22.46
CA VAL A 117 4.99 -7.25 -22.74
C VAL A 117 4.12 -7.61 -23.95
N ALA A 118 2.88 -7.10 -24.00
CA ALA A 118 1.99 -7.29 -25.13
C ALA A 118 2.59 -6.74 -26.44
N LEU A 119 3.23 -5.56 -26.41
CA LEU A 119 3.90 -5.00 -27.59
C LEU A 119 5.05 -5.89 -28.09
N VAL A 120 5.84 -6.46 -27.16
CA VAL A 120 6.93 -7.39 -27.50
C VAL A 120 6.37 -8.68 -28.13
N LEU A 121 5.28 -9.23 -27.57
CA LEU A 121 4.62 -10.44 -28.07
C LEU A 121 3.91 -10.21 -29.41
N TYR A 122 3.39 -8.99 -29.65
CA TYR A 122 2.84 -8.60 -30.94
C TYR A 122 3.89 -8.74 -32.05
N GLY A 123 5.10 -8.23 -31.81
CA GLY A 123 6.22 -8.34 -32.75
C GLY A 123 6.66 -9.78 -33.03
N GLN A 124 6.34 -10.72 -32.13
CA GLN A 124 6.65 -12.14 -32.26
C GLN A 124 5.51 -12.95 -32.90
N GLY A 125 4.36 -12.34 -33.19
CA GLY A 125 3.18 -13.00 -33.75
C GLY A 125 2.44 -13.92 -32.78
N THR A 126 2.80 -13.91 -31.49
CA THR A 126 2.24 -14.80 -30.45
C THR A 126 1.05 -14.19 -29.70
N LEU A 127 0.79 -12.89 -29.90
CA LEU A 127 -0.28 -12.15 -29.21
C LEU A 127 -1.69 -12.69 -29.47
N ALA A 128 -1.94 -13.29 -30.64
CA ALA A 128 -3.23 -13.90 -30.94
C ALA A 128 -3.53 -15.13 -30.07
N ALA A 129 -2.49 -15.84 -29.59
CA ALA A 129 -2.65 -16.99 -28.72
C ALA A 129 -2.96 -16.58 -27.26
N THR A 130 -2.53 -15.39 -26.83
CA THR A 130 -2.77 -14.89 -25.47
C THR A 130 -4.14 -14.21 -25.32
N LEU A 131 -4.66 -13.56 -26.36
CA LEU A 131 -5.95 -12.85 -26.33
C LEU A 131 -7.19 -13.75 -26.54
N ALA A 132 -7.00 -15.06 -26.74
CA ALA A 132 -8.10 -15.95 -27.09
C ALA A 132 -8.97 -16.38 -25.89
N ASP A 133 -8.51 -16.16 -24.66
CA ASP A 133 -9.17 -16.65 -23.44
C ASP A 133 -9.75 -15.51 -22.57
N ALA A 134 -11.01 -15.17 -22.83
CA ALA A 134 -11.74 -14.15 -22.08
C ALA A 134 -11.83 -14.43 -20.56
N ARG A 135 -11.72 -15.71 -20.13
CA ARG A 135 -11.72 -16.05 -18.70
C ARG A 135 -10.37 -15.75 -18.06
N ALA A 136 -9.28 -16.01 -18.78
CA ALA A 136 -7.94 -15.66 -18.33
C ALA A 136 -7.80 -14.13 -18.18
N ASP A 137 -8.33 -13.37 -19.15
CA ASP A 137 -8.33 -11.90 -19.10
C ASP A 137 -9.15 -11.36 -17.92
N ALA A 138 -10.33 -11.92 -17.67
CA ALA A 138 -11.15 -11.54 -16.52
C ALA A 138 -10.46 -11.86 -15.18
N ALA A 139 -9.79 -13.01 -15.08
CA ALA A 139 -9.04 -13.40 -13.89
C ALA A 139 -7.81 -12.50 -13.67
N ALA A 140 -7.10 -12.13 -14.74
CA ALA A 140 -5.99 -11.20 -14.69
C ALA A 140 -6.45 -9.80 -14.23
N GLY A 141 -7.57 -9.31 -14.78
CA GLY A 141 -8.17 -8.04 -14.36
C GLY A 141 -8.57 -8.03 -12.89
N LEU A 142 -9.16 -9.13 -12.39
CA LEU A 142 -9.49 -9.27 -10.97
C LEU A 142 -8.23 -9.31 -10.09
N ALA A 143 -7.18 -10.01 -10.51
CA ALA A 143 -5.91 -10.06 -9.80
C ALA A 143 -5.26 -8.67 -9.70
N LEU A 144 -5.30 -7.88 -10.78
CA LEU A 144 -4.83 -6.49 -10.80
C LEU A 144 -5.65 -5.60 -9.86
N ALA A 145 -6.97 -5.76 -9.84
CA ALA A 145 -7.83 -5.02 -8.92
C ALA A 145 -7.49 -5.34 -7.45
N LEU A 146 -7.31 -6.63 -7.11
CA LEU A 146 -6.89 -7.05 -5.77
C LEU A 146 -5.51 -6.51 -5.41
N PHE A 147 -4.56 -6.53 -6.34
CA PHE A 147 -3.23 -5.95 -6.18
C PHE A 147 -3.32 -4.45 -5.83
N ALA A 148 -4.09 -3.67 -6.58
CA ALA A 148 -4.25 -2.23 -6.34
C ALA A 148 -4.90 -1.93 -4.99
N LEU A 149 -5.85 -2.78 -4.57
CA LEU A 149 -6.57 -2.62 -3.30
C LEU A 149 -5.81 -3.20 -2.10
N MET A 150 -4.70 -3.88 -2.31
CA MET A 150 -4.02 -4.58 -1.23
C MET A 150 -3.54 -3.67 -0.07
N PRO A 151 -2.95 -2.49 -0.32
CA PRO A 151 -2.59 -1.55 0.74
C PRO A 151 -3.77 -1.13 1.62
N LEU A 152 -4.96 -1.08 1.00
CA LEU A 152 -6.23 -0.76 1.63
C LEU A 152 -6.75 -1.91 2.50
N VAL A 153 -6.75 -3.12 1.94
CA VAL A 153 -7.22 -4.35 2.62
C VAL A 153 -6.40 -4.65 3.88
N GLN A 154 -5.14 -4.22 3.95
CA GLN A 154 -4.29 -4.44 5.13
C GLN A 154 -4.58 -3.51 6.31
N MET A 155 -5.21 -2.35 6.10
CA MET A 155 -5.49 -1.38 7.16
C MET A 155 -6.25 -1.95 8.39
N PRO A 156 -7.32 -2.76 8.25
CA PRO A 156 -8.03 -3.32 9.40
C PRO A 156 -7.14 -4.22 10.26
N PHE A 157 -6.23 -4.99 9.65
CA PHE A 157 -5.38 -5.94 10.37
C PHE A 157 -4.32 -5.23 11.24
N GLU A 158 -3.81 -4.10 10.78
CA GLU A 158 -2.92 -3.24 11.57
C GLU A 158 -3.60 -2.63 12.82
N ARG A 159 -4.94 -2.61 12.88
CA ARG A 159 -5.68 -2.03 14.02
C ARG A 159 -5.69 -2.99 15.21
N ALA A 160 -5.84 -4.28 14.91
CA ALA A 160 -5.77 -5.35 15.90
C ALA A 160 -4.36 -5.46 16.51
N GLU A 161 -3.31 -5.36 15.69
CA GLU A 161 -1.94 -5.40 16.17
C GLU A 161 -1.58 -4.20 17.07
N GLY A 162 -2.12 -3.01 16.77
CA GLY A 162 -1.91 -1.82 17.61
C GLY A 162 -2.62 -1.88 18.98
N GLU A 163 -3.74 -2.60 19.09
CA GLU A 163 -4.42 -2.85 20.36
C GLU A 163 -3.73 -3.96 21.17
N GLU A 164 -3.22 -5.01 20.54
CA GLU A 164 -2.47 -6.08 21.22
C GLU A 164 -1.06 -5.62 21.64
N LEU A 165 -0.35 -4.85 20.80
CA LEU A 165 0.95 -4.25 21.15
C LEU A 165 0.81 -3.10 22.17
N SER A 166 -0.39 -2.51 22.31
CA SER A 166 -0.68 -1.53 23.38
C SER A 166 -0.73 -2.15 24.78
N HIS A 167 -0.75 -3.49 24.91
CA HIS A 167 -0.65 -4.18 26.20
C HIS A 167 0.76 -4.67 26.53
N GLY A 168 1.75 -4.45 25.64
CA GLY A 168 3.09 -5.05 25.73
C GLY A 168 4.26 -4.12 26.04
N HIS A 169 4.09 -2.80 26.07
CA HIS A 169 5.16 -1.88 26.49
C HIS A 169 4.64 -0.73 27.35
N GLY A 170 5.15 -0.66 28.57
CA GLY A 170 4.78 0.28 29.62
C GLY A 170 5.10 1.74 29.32
N HIS A 171 4.25 2.37 28.52
CA HIS A 171 3.95 3.78 28.69
C HIS A 171 2.47 3.91 29.01
N GLY A 172 2.20 4.01 30.30
CA GLY A 172 0.87 4.26 30.81
C GLY A 172 0.22 5.41 30.05
N ARG A 173 -1.05 5.21 29.70
CA ARG A 173 -1.97 6.28 29.35
C ARG A 173 -2.02 7.26 30.52
N LYS A 174 -1.06 8.16 30.60
CA LYS A 174 -1.17 9.35 31.44
C LYS A 174 -2.22 10.21 30.76
N SER A 175 -3.43 10.12 31.31
CA SER A 175 -4.48 11.09 31.05
C SER A 175 -3.89 12.49 31.18
N VAL A 176 -4.25 13.40 30.27
CA VAL A 176 -3.85 14.82 30.35
C VAL A 176 -4.21 15.44 31.71
N VAL A 177 -5.17 14.84 32.42
CA VAL A 177 -5.56 15.20 33.79
C VAL A 177 -4.43 14.97 34.82
N ASP A 178 -3.52 14.00 34.60
CA ASP A 178 -2.38 13.72 35.48
C ASP A 178 -1.16 14.60 35.20
N ALA A 179 -1.14 15.30 34.06
CA ALA A 179 -0.05 16.20 33.65
C ALA A 179 -0.26 17.65 34.09
N VAL A 180 -1.42 17.97 34.67
CA VAL A 180 -1.64 19.29 35.29
C VAL A 180 -1.22 19.19 36.75
N PRO A 181 -0.10 19.80 37.17
CA PRO A 181 0.17 19.96 38.58
C PRO A 181 -0.97 20.79 39.17
N THR A 182 -1.79 20.17 40.02
CA THR A 182 -2.77 20.84 40.87
C THR A 182 -2.04 21.64 41.95
N VAL A 183 -1.20 22.58 41.54
CA VAL A 183 -0.66 23.60 42.41
C VAL A 183 -1.72 24.69 42.45
N ASN A 184 -2.36 24.77 43.61
CA ASN A 184 -2.96 25.99 44.16
C ASN A 184 -4.47 26.26 44.04
N VAL A 185 -5.31 25.25 44.29
CA VAL A 185 -6.72 25.50 44.67
C VAL A 185 -6.91 25.72 46.19
N LYS A 186 -5.91 25.37 47.02
CA LYS A 186 -6.02 25.53 48.48
C LYS A 186 -5.73 26.96 48.96
N GLU A 187 -4.80 27.72 48.37
CA GLU A 187 -4.56 29.12 48.81
C GLU A 187 -5.70 30.09 48.42
N ARG A 188 -6.44 29.82 47.34
CA ARG A 188 -7.57 30.69 46.94
C ARG A 188 -8.79 30.60 47.85
N LYS A 189 -8.92 29.56 48.69
CA LYS A 189 -10.04 29.45 49.64
C LYS A 189 -9.76 30.10 50.99
N GLU A 190 -8.50 30.23 51.38
CA GLU A 190 -8.15 30.92 52.62
C GLU A 190 -8.16 32.44 52.44
N ALA A 191 -7.67 32.96 51.30
CA ALA A 191 -7.71 34.39 50.99
C ALA A 191 -9.14 34.97 50.85
N LYS A 192 -10.16 34.12 50.65
CA LYS A 192 -11.56 34.55 50.53
C LYS A 192 -12.35 34.42 51.84
N LYS A 193 -11.73 33.90 52.90
CA LYS A 193 -12.34 33.76 54.24
C LYS A 193 -11.86 34.84 55.22
N THR A 194 -10.88 35.65 54.82
CA THR A 194 -10.29 36.73 55.63
C THR A 194 -10.65 38.14 55.13
N GLN A 195 -11.64 38.26 54.24
CA GLN A 195 -12.31 39.52 53.91
C GLN A 195 -13.75 39.51 54.39
#